data_AF-A0A5B8N785-F1
#
_entry.id   AF-A0A5B8N785-F1
#
_cell.length_a   1.000
_cell.length_b   1.000
_cell.length_c   1.000
_cell.angle_alpha   90.00
_cell.angle_beta   90.00
_cell.angle_gamma   90.00
#
_symmetry.space_group_name_H-M   'P 1'
#
loop_
_entity.id
_entity.type
_entity.pdbx_description
1 polymer ?
#
loop_
_entity_poly.entity_id
_entity_poly.type
_entity_poly.pdbx_seq_one_letter_code
_entity_poly.pdbx_strand_id
1 'polypeptide(L)'
;MAFAVHLASRANAHLVYSTAGLGTYESVHDYVLDGVLDMSSYVTSAWYSKYIVPLRMPRLLPLCSPYLTLASDRNMVSVMKRRPSRVQVLDGYFQEVPLELLRALPLLPAFRALEPEMADTDLVIHVRGGDFVRLGYTDNRIDKFYAAALARIGKHGGIQKPVIVTDDAEFVAGLPSLRGIDIRSEGTIRDFARICFAQNRIFGSSTFALSAAAIGQTRGINVSTGTWLKGEPRAIFLENESAIRL
;
A
#
# COMPACT_ATOMS: atom_id res chain seq x y z
N MET A 1 -3.95 -7.69 -2.10
CA MET A 1 -3.00 -8.81 -2.32
C MET A 1 -2.26 -9.22 -1.06
N ALA A 2 -1.54 -8.33 -0.36
CA ALA A 2 -0.87 -8.62 0.91
C ALA A 2 -1.68 -9.47 1.92
N PHE A 3 -2.96 -9.11 2.08
CA PHE A 3 -3.90 -9.83 2.96
C PHE A 3 -4.11 -11.28 2.53
N ALA A 4 -4.27 -11.46 1.22
CA ALA A 4 -4.44 -12.74 0.58
C ALA A 4 -3.23 -13.65 0.80
N VAL A 5 -2.04 -13.11 0.57
CA VAL A 5 -0.79 -13.84 0.67
C VAL A 5 -0.50 -14.23 2.13
N HIS A 6 -0.71 -13.32 3.08
CA HIS A 6 -0.58 -13.62 4.52
C HIS A 6 -1.52 -14.76 4.96
N LEU A 7 -2.79 -14.70 4.54
CA LEU A 7 -3.76 -15.75 4.87
C LEU A 7 -3.41 -17.09 4.24
N ALA A 8 -2.90 -17.10 3.01
CA ALA A 8 -2.45 -18.31 2.34
C ALA A 8 -1.25 -18.95 3.04
N SER A 9 -0.27 -18.12 3.43
CA SER A 9 0.92 -18.55 4.18
C SER A 9 0.53 -19.19 5.52
N ARG A 10 -0.35 -18.55 6.31
CA ARG A 10 -0.85 -19.11 7.59
C ARG A 10 -1.58 -20.44 7.45
N ALA A 11 -2.16 -20.68 6.29
CA ALA A 11 -2.99 -21.85 6.01
C ALA A 11 -2.23 -23.01 5.38
N ASN A 12 -0.98 -22.78 4.94
CA ASN A 12 -0.31 -23.61 3.95
C ASN A 12 -1.26 -23.97 2.78
N ALA A 13 -2.07 -23.00 2.35
CA ALA A 13 -3.16 -23.23 1.41
C ALA A 13 -2.85 -22.66 0.03
N HIS A 14 -3.43 -23.28 -1.00
CA HIS A 14 -3.45 -22.73 -2.34
C HIS A 14 -4.28 -21.44 -2.35
N LEU A 15 -3.62 -20.29 -2.52
CA LEU A 15 -4.32 -19.03 -2.72
C LEU A 15 -4.96 -19.01 -4.10
N VAL A 16 -6.28 -18.80 -4.12
CA VAL A 16 -7.02 -18.48 -5.33
C VAL A 16 -7.35 -17.00 -5.31
N TYR A 17 -6.87 -16.26 -6.30
CA TYR A 17 -7.20 -14.85 -6.48
C TYR A 17 -7.63 -14.58 -7.93
N SER A 18 -8.40 -13.51 -8.13
CA SER A 18 -8.79 -13.02 -9.45
C SER A 18 -8.75 -11.49 -9.43
N THR A 19 -8.16 -10.93 -10.48
CA THR A 19 -8.06 -9.49 -10.71
C THR A 19 -8.93 -9.03 -11.88
N ALA A 20 -9.67 -9.95 -12.51
CA ALA A 20 -10.42 -9.70 -13.75
C ALA A 20 -11.50 -8.61 -13.62
N GLY A 21 -12.07 -8.42 -12.42
CA GLY A 21 -13.07 -7.38 -12.17
C GLY A 21 -12.50 -6.00 -11.83
N LEU A 22 -11.17 -5.83 -11.77
CA LEU A 22 -10.55 -4.58 -11.33
C LEU A 22 -10.48 -3.53 -12.44
N GLY A 23 -10.41 -3.96 -13.70
CA GLY A 23 -10.46 -3.07 -14.86
C GLY A 23 -11.79 -2.32 -15.03
N THR A 24 -12.81 -2.63 -14.21
CA THR A 24 -14.11 -1.95 -14.21
C THR A 24 -14.25 -0.91 -13.10
N TYR A 25 -13.19 -0.65 -12.33
CA TYR A 25 -13.21 0.34 -11.25
C TYR A 25 -12.99 1.74 -11.83
N GLU A 26 -13.66 2.75 -11.27
CA GLU A 26 -13.53 4.16 -11.72
C GLU A 26 -12.09 4.68 -11.62
N SER A 27 -11.32 4.19 -10.65
CA SER A 27 -9.89 4.41 -10.57
C SER A 27 -9.16 3.18 -11.10
N VAL A 28 -8.64 3.31 -12.33
CA VAL A 28 -7.76 2.32 -12.96
C VAL A 28 -6.39 2.42 -12.30
N HIS A 29 -6.28 1.91 -11.07
CA HIS A 29 -4.98 1.71 -10.44
C HIS A 29 -4.53 0.32 -10.80
N ASP A 30 -3.51 0.23 -11.65
CA ASP A 30 -2.81 -1.03 -11.91
C ASP A 30 -2.36 -1.63 -10.57
N TYR A 31 -2.68 -2.91 -10.36
CA TYR A 31 -2.37 -3.60 -9.12
C TYR A 31 -0.87 -3.79 -9.00
N VAL A 32 -0.24 -2.85 -8.30
CA VAL A 32 1.21 -2.75 -8.12
C VAL A 32 1.77 -4.03 -7.52
N LEU A 33 1.07 -4.61 -6.53
CA LEU A 33 1.50 -5.81 -5.85
C LEU A 33 1.53 -7.05 -6.76
N ASP A 34 0.77 -7.08 -7.86
CA ASP A 34 0.81 -8.22 -8.81
C ASP A 34 2.05 -8.15 -9.71
N GLY A 35 2.54 -6.93 -9.99
CA GLY A 35 3.81 -6.70 -10.68
C GLY A 35 5.03 -6.79 -9.75
N VAL A 36 4.81 -6.62 -8.43
CA VAL A 36 5.87 -6.59 -7.42
C VAL A 36 6.05 -7.93 -6.71
N LEU A 37 5.01 -8.76 -6.55
CA LEU A 37 5.11 -10.07 -5.87
C LEU A 37 5.25 -11.21 -6.89
N ASP A 38 6.11 -12.20 -6.58
CA ASP A 38 6.07 -13.45 -7.33
C ASP A 38 4.84 -14.27 -6.96
N MET A 39 3.82 -14.18 -7.81
CA MET A 39 2.59 -14.92 -7.64
C MET A 39 2.62 -16.32 -8.29
N SER A 40 3.76 -16.76 -8.85
CA SER A 40 3.88 -18.06 -9.54
C SER A 40 3.55 -19.27 -8.66
N SER A 41 3.75 -19.14 -7.35
CA SER A 41 3.45 -20.18 -6.37
C SER A 41 1.96 -20.28 -6.01
N TYR A 42 1.11 -19.37 -6.52
CA TYR A 42 -0.32 -19.33 -6.22
C TYR A 42 -1.14 -19.74 -7.45
N VAL A 43 -2.21 -20.51 -7.23
CA VAL A 43 -3.01 -21.10 -8.30
C VAL A 43 -4.26 -20.27 -8.55
N THR A 44 -4.37 -19.69 -9.75
CA THR A 44 -5.63 -19.06 -10.18
C THR A 44 -6.69 -20.12 -10.44
N SER A 45 -7.88 -20.01 -9.83
CA SER A 45 -9.01 -20.87 -10.19
C SER A 45 -9.88 -20.16 -11.23
N ALA A 46 -9.96 -20.75 -12.43
CA ALA A 46 -10.84 -20.28 -13.48
C ALA A 46 -12.32 -20.25 -13.05
N TRP A 47 -12.75 -21.19 -12.18
CA TRP A 47 -14.14 -21.26 -11.70
C TRP A 47 -14.51 -20.06 -10.81
N TYR A 48 -13.73 -19.79 -9.77
CA TYR A 48 -13.99 -18.65 -8.88
C TYR A 48 -13.91 -17.33 -9.65
N SER A 49 -12.93 -17.21 -10.55
CA SER A 49 -12.73 -16.03 -11.39
C SER A 49 -13.90 -15.78 -12.34
N LYS A 50 -14.56 -16.83 -12.84
CA LYS A 50 -15.66 -16.72 -13.80
C LYS A 50 -17.04 -16.56 -13.15
N TYR A 51 -17.28 -17.18 -12.00
CA TYR A 51 -18.63 -17.28 -11.43
C TYR A 51 -18.81 -16.56 -10.09
N ILE A 52 -17.78 -16.44 -9.26
CA ILE A 52 -17.91 -15.92 -7.90
C ILE A 52 -17.44 -14.48 -7.79
N VAL A 53 -16.28 -14.18 -8.38
CA VAL A 53 -15.66 -12.85 -8.32
C VAL A 53 -16.45 -11.79 -9.09
N PRO A 54 -16.99 -12.05 -10.30
CA PRO A 54 -17.78 -11.05 -11.03
C PRO A 54 -19.07 -10.67 -10.30
N LEU A 55 -19.67 -11.62 -9.57
CA LEU A 55 -20.87 -11.40 -8.76
C LEU A 55 -20.56 -10.71 -7.43
N ARG A 56 -19.28 -10.44 -7.11
CA ARG A 56 -18.86 -9.80 -5.86
C ARG A 56 -19.39 -10.50 -4.61
N MET A 57 -19.49 -11.82 -4.68
CA MET A 57 -20.08 -12.63 -3.61
C MET A 57 -19.46 -12.39 -2.22
N PRO A 58 -18.14 -12.16 -2.07
CA PRO A 58 -17.57 -11.88 -0.75
C PRO A 58 -18.04 -10.55 -0.12
N ARG A 59 -18.49 -9.59 -0.93
CA ARG A 59 -19.11 -8.35 -0.43
C ARG A 59 -20.59 -8.53 -0.06
N LEU A 60 -21.31 -9.33 -0.84
CA LEU A 60 -22.74 -9.58 -0.64
C LEU A 60 -23.00 -10.54 0.52
N LEU A 61 -22.21 -11.61 0.63
CA LEU A 61 -22.38 -12.71 1.57
C LEU A 61 -21.05 -13.08 2.22
N PRO A 62 -20.51 -12.22 3.12
CA PRO A 62 -19.30 -12.54 3.86
C PRO A 62 -19.52 -13.81 4.70
N LEU A 63 -18.71 -14.83 4.45
CA LEU A 63 -18.84 -16.16 5.04
C LEU A 63 -17.49 -16.63 5.57
N CYS A 64 -17.46 -17.23 6.77
CA CYS A 64 -16.25 -17.86 7.32
C CYS A 64 -16.59 -19.26 7.85
N SER A 65 -16.20 -20.28 7.10
CA SER A 65 -16.30 -21.70 7.49
C SER A 65 -14.93 -22.40 7.39
N PRO A 66 -14.71 -23.56 8.01
CA PRO A 66 -13.43 -24.29 7.88
C PRO A 66 -13.05 -24.65 6.44
N TYR A 67 -14.03 -24.77 5.53
CA TYR A 67 -13.80 -25.16 4.14
C TYR A 67 -13.67 -23.96 3.20
N LEU A 68 -14.51 -22.95 3.39
CA LEU A 68 -14.58 -21.76 2.54
C LEU A 68 -14.68 -20.49 3.37
N THR A 69 -13.83 -19.52 3.06
CA THR A 69 -13.97 -18.13 3.47
C THR A 69 -14.22 -17.23 2.27
N LEU A 70 -15.28 -16.45 2.33
CA LEU A 70 -15.54 -15.31 1.46
C LEU A 70 -15.24 -14.06 2.28
N ALA A 71 -14.09 -13.43 2.03
CA ALA A 71 -13.64 -12.27 2.79
C ALA A 71 -13.72 -10.97 2.00
N SER A 72 -14.11 -9.91 2.71
CA SER A 72 -14.17 -8.54 2.24
C SER A 72 -13.75 -7.60 3.36
N ASP A 73 -13.72 -6.29 3.08
CA ASP A 73 -13.47 -5.25 4.08
C ASP A 73 -14.35 -5.42 5.34
N ARG A 74 -15.58 -5.95 5.18
CA ARG A 74 -16.58 -6.08 6.26
C ARG A 74 -16.26 -7.15 7.30
N ASN A 75 -15.56 -8.23 6.94
CA ASN A 75 -15.31 -9.37 7.82
C ASN A 75 -13.83 -9.70 8.00
N MET A 76 -12.93 -8.91 7.41
CA MET A 76 -11.48 -9.10 7.42
C MET A 76 -10.92 -9.34 8.83
N VAL A 77 -11.31 -8.54 9.84
CA VAL A 77 -10.83 -8.71 11.23
C VAL A 77 -11.27 -10.06 11.82
N SER A 78 -12.49 -10.50 11.52
CA SER A 78 -13.01 -11.80 11.98
C SER A 78 -12.28 -12.96 11.31
N VAL A 79 -11.97 -12.84 10.01
CA VAL A 79 -11.20 -13.83 9.24
C VAL A 79 -9.82 -14.02 9.84
N MET A 80 -9.13 -12.94 10.21
CA MET A 80 -7.78 -12.97 10.78
C MET A 80 -7.68 -13.71 12.12
N LYS A 81 -8.74 -13.62 12.94
CA LYS A 81 -8.79 -14.25 14.27
C LYS A 81 -9.11 -15.75 14.22
N ARG A 82 -9.54 -16.27 13.06
CA ARG A 82 -9.96 -17.66 12.91
C ARG A 82 -8.83 -18.50 12.32
N ARG A 83 -8.98 -19.82 12.45
CA ARG A 83 -8.16 -20.75 11.66
C ARG A 83 -8.49 -20.55 10.19
N PRO A 84 -7.48 -20.48 9.31
CA PRO A 84 -7.72 -20.26 7.90
C PRO A 84 -8.47 -21.43 7.27
N SER A 85 -9.33 -21.11 6.31
CA SER A 85 -10.09 -22.09 5.53
C SER A 85 -9.23 -22.71 4.44
N ARG A 86 -9.63 -23.90 3.98
CA ARG A 86 -9.00 -24.56 2.82
C ARG A 86 -9.06 -23.70 1.55
N VAL A 87 -10.19 -23.03 1.33
CA VAL A 87 -10.38 -22.12 0.18
C VAL A 87 -10.77 -20.73 0.69
N GLN A 88 -10.16 -19.71 0.11
CA GLN A 88 -10.39 -18.32 0.47
C GLN A 88 -10.60 -17.50 -0.79
N VAL A 89 -11.70 -16.75 -0.85
CA VAL A 89 -12.05 -15.86 -1.95
C VAL A 89 -12.17 -14.47 -1.38
N LEU A 90 -11.44 -13.52 -1.97
CA LEU A 90 -11.25 -12.19 -1.41
C LEU A 90 -11.81 -11.15 -2.38
N ASP A 91 -12.71 -10.28 -1.91
CA ASP A 91 -13.19 -9.09 -2.64
C ASP A 91 -13.28 -7.92 -1.67
N GLY A 92 -12.28 -7.04 -1.72
CA GLY A 92 -12.16 -5.89 -0.84
C GLY A 92 -10.89 -5.11 -1.12
N TYR A 93 -10.82 -3.88 -0.62
CA TYR A 93 -9.59 -3.09 -0.68
C TYR A 93 -8.62 -3.44 0.46
N PHE A 94 -9.14 -4.02 1.54
CA PHE A 94 -8.46 -4.40 2.77
C PHE A 94 -7.61 -3.25 3.35
N GLN A 95 -8.19 -2.04 3.36
CA GLN A 95 -7.48 -0.81 3.74
C GLN A 95 -7.17 -0.73 5.24
N GLU A 96 -8.01 -1.36 6.08
CA GLU A 96 -7.80 -1.43 7.53
C GLU A 96 -6.79 -2.54 7.85
N VAL A 97 -5.55 -2.37 7.45
CA VAL A 97 -4.54 -3.43 7.54
C VAL A 97 -4.20 -3.74 9.00
N PRO A 98 -4.41 -4.99 9.51
CA PRO A 98 -3.92 -5.38 10.83
C PRO A 98 -2.39 -5.31 10.88
N LEU A 99 -1.81 -4.95 12.02
CA LEU A 99 -0.35 -4.79 12.20
C LEU A 99 0.44 -6.02 11.78
N GLU A 100 -0.11 -7.20 12.07
CA GLU A 100 0.45 -8.51 11.71
C GLU A 100 0.65 -8.65 10.20
N LEU A 101 -0.17 -7.96 9.42
CA LEU A 101 -0.19 -8.04 7.98
C LEU A 101 0.82 -7.10 7.34
N LEU A 102 1.01 -5.90 7.89
CA LEU A 102 2.14 -5.02 7.54
C LEU A 102 3.47 -5.68 7.90
N ARG A 103 3.54 -6.37 9.04
CA ARG A 103 4.74 -7.13 9.47
C ARG A 103 4.99 -8.39 8.65
N ALA A 104 3.95 -8.96 8.03
CA ALA A 104 4.08 -10.13 7.17
C ALA A 104 4.46 -9.78 5.73
N LEU A 105 4.31 -8.52 5.31
CA LEU A 105 4.68 -8.07 3.97
C LEU A 105 6.14 -8.40 3.59
N PRO A 106 7.15 -8.17 4.46
CA PRO A 106 8.54 -8.58 4.19
C PRO A 106 8.75 -10.10 4.13
N LEU A 107 7.81 -10.89 4.64
CA LEU A 107 7.91 -12.35 4.70
C LEU A 107 7.28 -13.04 3.47
N LEU A 108 6.72 -12.27 2.54
CA LEU A 108 6.12 -12.81 1.33
C LEU A 108 7.20 -13.34 0.36
N PRO A 109 6.91 -14.40 -0.44
CA PRO A 109 7.85 -14.92 -1.43
C PRO A 109 8.35 -13.82 -2.37
N ALA A 110 9.59 -13.99 -2.83
CA ALA A 110 10.43 -12.99 -3.49
C ALA A 110 9.67 -11.96 -4.34
N PHE A 111 9.98 -10.69 -4.12
CA PHE A 111 9.53 -9.61 -4.98
C PHE A 111 10.09 -9.83 -6.39
N ARG A 112 9.22 -9.89 -7.40
CA ARG A 112 9.66 -9.98 -8.80
C ARG A 112 10.36 -8.66 -9.14
N ALA A 113 11.66 -8.73 -9.40
CA ALA A 113 12.41 -7.69 -10.11
C ALA A 113 12.27 -6.26 -9.57
N LEU A 114 12.26 -6.08 -8.24
CA LEU A 114 12.57 -4.77 -7.68
C LEU A 114 14.09 -4.59 -7.71
N GLU A 115 14.60 -3.91 -8.73
CA GLU A 115 16.04 -3.69 -8.89
C GLU A 115 16.54 -2.66 -7.85
N PRO A 116 17.55 -3.01 -7.02
CA PRO A 116 18.14 -2.08 -6.05
C PRO A 116 18.75 -0.83 -6.70
N GLU A 117 19.08 -0.89 -7.99
CA GLU A 117 19.57 0.24 -8.79
C GLU A 117 18.57 1.41 -8.85
N MET A 118 17.29 1.17 -8.52
CA MET A 118 16.26 2.20 -8.37
C MET A 118 16.35 2.99 -7.05
N ALA A 119 17.31 2.65 -6.16
CA ALA A 119 17.59 3.32 -4.90
C ALA A 119 18.53 4.53 -5.05
N ASP A 120 18.30 5.37 -6.05
CA ASP A 120 19.20 6.48 -6.40
C ASP A 120 19.02 7.74 -5.53
N THR A 121 18.24 7.63 -4.47
CA THR A 121 17.78 8.72 -3.61
C THR A 121 17.78 8.30 -2.13
N ASP A 122 18.17 9.26 -1.28
CA ASP A 122 18.17 9.14 0.17
C ASP A 122 16.84 9.58 0.83
N LEU A 123 16.00 10.33 0.11
CA LEU A 123 14.67 10.73 0.54
C LEU A 123 13.66 10.67 -0.60
N VAL A 124 12.62 9.84 -0.41
CA VAL A 124 11.43 9.86 -1.26
C VAL A 124 10.25 10.52 -0.55
N ILE A 125 9.62 11.46 -1.25
CA ILE A 125 8.39 12.11 -0.82
C ILE A 125 7.26 11.59 -1.72
N HIS A 126 6.40 10.76 -1.16
CA HIS A 126 5.21 10.31 -1.88
C HIS A 126 4.06 11.27 -1.63
N VAL A 127 3.63 11.95 -2.69
CA VAL A 127 2.44 12.80 -2.69
C VAL A 127 1.31 12.07 -3.40
N ARG A 128 0.14 12.03 -2.76
CA ARG A 128 -1.07 11.49 -3.37
C ARG A 128 -1.96 12.64 -3.83
N GLY A 129 -2.13 12.80 -5.13
CA GLY A 129 -3.05 13.77 -5.73
C GLY A 129 -4.16 13.07 -6.49
N GLY A 130 -4.51 13.57 -7.68
CA GLY A 130 -5.35 12.86 -8.64
C GLY A 130 -6.74 12.53 -8.09
N ASP A 131 -7.06 11.22 -8.04
CA ASP A 131 -8.34 10.76 -7.49
C ASP A 131 -8.52 11.11 -6.02
N PHE A 132 -7.43 11.14 -5.25
CA PHE A 132 -7.44 11.49 -3.83
C PHE A 132 -7.86 12.95 -3.59
N VAL A 133 -7.39 13.87 -4.44
CA VAL A 133 -7.80 15.28 -4.41
C VAL A 133 -9.23 15.43 -4.92
N ARG A 134 -9.54 14.82 -6.07
CA ARG A 134 -10.86 14.88 -6.70
C ARG A 134 -11.98 14.36 -5.79
N LEU A 135 -11.70 13.31 -5.01
CA LEU A 135 -12.65 12.70 -4.08
C LEU A 135 -12.72 13.40 -2.71
N GLY A 136 -11.93 14.47 -2.51
CA GLY A 136 -11.97 15.27 -1.28
C GLY A 136 -11.30 14.61 -0.07
N TYR A 137 -10.36 13.68 -0.29
CA TYR A 137 -9.59 13.07 0.80
C TYR A 137 -8.39 13.91 1.25
N THR A 138 -8.09 15.01 0.56
CA THR A 138 -6.96 15.89 0.88
C THR A 138 -7.33 16.87 1.99
N ASP A 139 -6.49 16.95 3.02
CA ASP A 139 -6.60 17.95 4.09
C ASP A 139 -6.02 19.30 3.61
N ASN A 140 -6.67 20.41 3.97
CA ASN A 140 -6.19 21.76 3.62
C ASN A 140 -4.83 22.13 4.27
N ARG A 141 -4.37 21.36 5.25
CA ARG A 141 -3.08 21.52 5.92
C ARG A 141 -1.97 20.62 5.34
N ILE A 142 -2.22 19.93 4.22
CA ILE A 142 -1.26 18.99 3.61
C ILE A 142 0.12 19.61 3.34
N ASP A 143 0.18 20.88 2.94
CA ASP A 143 1.45 21.60 2.76
C ASP A 143 2.21 21.79 4.09
N LYS A 144 1.49 22.08 5.18
CA LYS A 144 2.09 22.20 6.53
C LYS A 144 2.66 20.86 7.00
N PHE A 145 2.00 19.76 6.64
CA PHE A 145 2.52 18.42 6.91
C PHE A 145 3.86 18.19 6.21
N TYR A 146 3.95 18.47 4.90
CA TYR A 146 5.19 18.27 4.16
C TYR A 146 6.32 19.19 4.65
N ALA A 147 6.03 20.45 4.95
CA ALA A 147 7.00 21.38 5.54
C ALA A 147 7.56 20.85 6.88
N ALA A 148 6.68 20.39 7.78
CA ALA A 148 7.08 19.85 9.07
C ALA A 148 7.82 18.50 8.93
N ALA A 149 7.44 17.69 7.95
CA ALA A 149 8.10 16.40 7.68
C ALA A 149 9.52 16.60 7.15
N LEU A 150 9.71 17.52 6.20
CA LEU A 150 11.04 17.91 5.69
C LEU A 150 11.92 18.46 6.82
N ALA A 151 11.39 19.37 7.64
CA ALA A 151 12.12 19.89 8.79
C ALA A 151 12.52 18.80 9.79
N ARG A 152 11.71 17.74 9.93
CA ARG A 152 12.03 16.62 10.80
C ARG A 152 13.17 15.78 10.24
N ILE A 153 13.11 15.36 8.98
CA ILE A 153 14.18 14.55 8.38
C ILE A 153 15.48 15.36 8.28
N GLY A 154 15.39 16.65 7.94
CA GLY A 154 16.56 17.55 7.85
C GLY A 154 17.37 17.66 9.15
N LYS A 155 16.75 17.47 10.33
CA LYS A 155 17.47 17.44 11.62
C LYS A 155 18.43 16.25 11.78
N HIS A 156 18.25 15.20 11.01
CA HIS A 156 19.07 13.99 11.07
C HIS A 156 20.26 14.02 10.09
N GLY A 157 20.40 15.11 9.31
CA GLY A 157 21.53 15.37 8.42
C GLY A 157 21.52 14.54 7.12
N GLY A 158 22.26 15.02 6.11
CA GLY A 158 22.75 14.18 5.00
C GLY A 158 21.83 13.93 3.82
N ILE A 159 20.69 14.63 3.67
CA ILE A 159 19.84 14.50 2.46
C ILE A 159 20.47 15.28 1.30
N GLN A 160 20.94 14.58 0.29
CA GLN A 160 21.55 15.13 -0.92
C GLN A 160 20.59 15.11 -2.12
N LYS A 161 19.67 14.15 -2.21
CA LYS A 161 18.85 13.94 -3.42
C LYS A 161 17.40 13.62 -3.09
N PRO A 162 16.62 14.56 -2.52
CA PRO A 162 15.20 14.33 -2.33
C PRO A 162 14.49 14.25 -3.69
N VAL A 163 13.54 13.33 -3.81
CA VAL A 163 12.69 13.20 -5.00
C VAL A 163 11.23 13.03 -4.61
N ILE A 164 10.34 13.51 -5.47
CA ILE A 164 8.89 13.36 -5.32
C ILE A 164 8.39 12.26 -6.25
N VAL A 165 7.56 11.38 -5.69
CA VAL A 165 6.76 10.41 -6.43
C VAL A 165 5.29 10.81 -6.26
N THR A 166 4.58 10.99 -7.36
CA THR A 166 3.18 11.44 -7.37
C THR A 166 2.41 10.89 -8.56
N ASP A 167 1.11 10.71 -8.40
CA ASP A 167 0.15 10.47 -9.48
C ASP A 167 -0.42 11.78 -10.07
N ASP A 168 -0.01 12.93 -9.54
CA ASP A 168 -0.50 14.26 -9.93
C ASP A 168 0.60 15.32 -9.73
N ALA A 169 1.26 15.68 -10.82
CA ALA A 169 2.33 16.68 -10.81
C ALA A 169 1.80 18.11 -10.67
N GLU A 170 0.58 18.38 -11.16
CA GLU A 170 -0.05 19.70 -11.06
C GLU A 170 -0.39 20.02 -9.60
N PHE A 171 -0.95 19.05 -8.89
CA PHE A 171 -1.21 19.18 -7.46
C PHE A 171 0.09 19.44 -6.67
N VAL A 172 1.17 18.70 -6.98
CA VAL A 172 2.49 18.92 -6.35
C VAL A 172 3.04 20.31 -6.62
N ALA A 173 2.90 20.82 -7.84
CA ALA A 173 3.34 22.17 -8.18
C ALA A 173 2.63 23.26 -7.35
N GLY A 174 1.41 22.95 -6.86
CA GLY A 174 0.64 23.79 -5.95
C GLY A 174 1.08 23.76 -4.48
N LEU A 175 2.06 22.94 -4.09
CA LEU A 175 2.54 22.80 -2.70
C LEU A 175 3.84 23.58 -2.48
N PRO A 176 3.82 24.76 -1.83
CA PRO A 176 5.00 25.59 -1.64
C PRO A 176 6.16 24.89 -0.92
N SER A 177 5.87 24.01 0.04
CA SER A 177 6.88 23.27 0.82
C SER A 177 7.71 22.29 -0.01
N LEU A 178 7.21 21.90 -1.18
CA LEU A 178 7.84 20.93 -2.08
C LEU A 178 8.50 21.58 -3.30
N ARG A 179 8.46 22.92 -3.40
CA ARG A 179 9.02 23.64 -4.55
C ARG A 179 10.53 23.41 -4.66
N GLY A 180 10.99 23.07 -5.86
CA GLY A 180 12.41 22.86 -6.17
C GLY A 180 12.91 21.44 -5.92
N ILE A 181 12.03 20.51 -5.52
CA ILE A 181 12.35 19.08 -5.44
C ILE A 181 11.93 18.41 -6.75
N ASP A 182 12.80 17.57 -7.32
CA ASP A 182 12.54 16.88 -8.58
C ASP A 182 11.38 15.89 -8.46
N ILE A 183 10.43 15.96 -9.40
CA ILE A 183 9.39 14.94 -9.57
C ILE A 183 9.95 13.81 -10.45
N ARG A 184 9.96 12.59 -9.93
CA ARG A 184 10.37 11.37 -10.63
C ARG A 184 9.29 10.29 -10.50
N SER A 185 8.23 10.46 -11.27
CA SER A 185 7.17 9.44 -11.42
C SER A 185 7.34 8.72 -12.76
N GLU A 186 7.82 7.48 -12.72
CA GLU A 186 8.18 6.71 -13.93
C GLU A 186 7.31 5.45 -14.11
N GLY A 187 6.12 5.48 -13.53
CA GLY A 187 5.18 4.38 -13.55
C GLY A 187 5.19 3.60 -12.24
N THR A 188 4.06 2.96 -11.98
CA THR A 188 3.68 2.54 -10.64
C THR A 188 4.64 1.54 -9.98
N ILE A 189 5.25 0.64 -10.75
CA ILE A 189 6.23 -0.33 -10.23
C ILE A 189 7.55 0.34 -9.85
N ARG A 190 8.06 1.25 -10.70
CA ARG A 190 9.29 2.00 -10.41
C ARG A 190 9.11 2.92 -9.21
N ASP A 191 7.96 3.58 -9.14
CA ASP A 191 7.58 4.45 -8.04
C ASP A 191 7.49 3.67 -6.72
N PHE A 192 6.94 2.45 -6.76
CA PHE A 192 6.90 1.56 -5.61
C PHE A 192 8.31 1.13 -5.18
N ALA A 193 9.15 0.73 -6.14
CA ALA A 193 10.54 0.34 -5.90
C ALA A 193 11.35 1.47 -5.26
N ARG A 194 11.20 2.70 -5.78
CA ARG A 194 11.88 3.89 -5.29
C ARG A 194 11.51 4.18 -3.84
N ILE A 195 10.23 4.10 -3.48
CA ILE A 195 9.80 4.22 -2.08
C ILE A 195 10.38 3.07 -1.25
N CYS A 196 10.33 1.83 -1.74
CA CYS A 196 10.82 0.65 -1.06
C CYS A 196 12.31 0.79 -0.67
N PHE A 197 13.17 1.20 -1.60
CA PHE A 197 14.61 1.26 -1.35
C PHE A 197 15.12 2.57 -0.76
N ALA A 198 14.32 3.64 -0.76
CA ALA A 198 14.72 4.90 -0.16
C ALA A 198 15.09 4.73 1.33
N GLN A 199 16.19 5.37 1.74
CA GLN A 199 16.59 5.37 3.14
C GLN A 199 15.55 6.10 3.99
N ASN A 200 15.14 7.30 3.59
CA ASN A 200 14.15 8.10 4.29
C ASN A 200 12.90 8.30 3.43
N ARG A 201 11.75 8.43 4.08
CA ARG A 201 10.45 8.48 3.40
C ARG A 201 9.52 9.49 4.06
N ILE A 202 8.84 10.29 3.24
CA ILE A 202 7.68 11.09 3.66
C ILE A 202 6.48 10.62 2.87
N PHE A 203 5.38 10.29 3.54
CA PHE A 203 4.15 9.87 2.84
C PHE A 203 2.89 10.24 3.60
N GLY A 204 1.85 10.63 2.86
CA GLY A 204 0.51 10.86 3.40
C GLY A 204 -0.25 9.57 3.72
N SER A 205 -1.59 9.67 3.75
CA SER A 205 -2.51 8.55 4.00
C SER A 205 -2.67 7.65 2.76
N SER A 206 -1.57 7.08 2.29
CA SER A 206 -1.49 6.21 1.10
C SER A 206 -1.15 4.78 1.49
N THR A 207 -2.03 3.83 1.20
CA THR A 207 -1.76 2.39 1.38
C THR A 207 -0.65 1.90 0.45
N PHE A 208 -0.48 2.52 -0.72
CA PHE A 208 0.62 2.25 -1.66
C PHE A 208 1.98 2.57 -1.02
N ALA A 209 2.15 3.79 -0.51
CA ALA A 209 3.40 4.22 0.11
C ALA A 209 3.66 3.49 1.43
N LEU A 210 2.61 3.26 2.23
CA LEU A 210 2.71 2.49 3.48
C LEU A 210 3.19 1.06 3.22
N SER A 211 2.66 0.41 2.17
CA SER A 211 3.08 -0.95 1.81
C SER A 211 4.52 -0.99 1.32
N ALA A 212 4.90 -0.06 0.43
CA ALA A 212 6.27 0.04 -0.06
C ALA A 212 7.28 0.28 1.08
N ALA A 213 6.96 1.19 2.00
CA ALA A 213 7.78 1.48 3.17
C ALA A 213 7.84 0.31 4.17
N ALA A 214 6.75 -0.44 4.34
CA ALA A 214 6.72 -1.63 5.21
C ALA A 214 7.59 -2.77 4.66
N ILE A 215 7.65 -2.91 3.33
CA ILE A 215 8.45 -3.91 2.63
C ILE A 215 9.93 -3.53 2.58
N GLY A 216 10.18 -2.23 2.43
CA GLY A 216 11.49 -1.67 2.14
C GLY A 216 12.48 -1.64 3.29
N GLN A 217 13.60 -0.95 3.06
CA GLN A 217 14.67 -0.80 4.04
C GLN A 217 14.20 -0.10 5.33
N THR A 218 14.41 -0.69 6.50
CA THR A 218 13.92 -0.15 7.78
C THR A 218 14.89 0.79 8.51
N ARG A 219 16.11 0.96 7.98
CA ARG A 219 17.21 1.67 8.68
C ARG A 219 17.06 3.19 8.75
N GLY A 220 16.25 3.81 7.91
CA GLY A 220 16.04 5.27 7.94
C GLY A 220 14.68 5.67 8.47
N ILE A 221 14.36 6.95 8.31
CA ILE A 221 13.22 7.58 8.99
C ILE A 221 12.00 7.54 8.08
N ASN A 222 10.87 7.09 8.62
CA ASN A 222 9.57 7.22 8.00
C ASN A 222 8.83 8.38 8.65
N VAL A 223 8.31 9.33 7.87
CA VAL A 223 7.43 10.39 8.37
C VAL A 223 6.10 10.31 7.66
N SER A 224 5.02 10.22 8.43
CA SER A 224 3.67 10.11 7.86
C SER A 224 2.64 10.96 8.57
N THR A 225 1.45 11.08 7.99
CA THR A 225 0.30 11.74 8.64
C THR A 225 -0.20 10.97 9.87
N GLY A 226 0.12 9.69 9.97
CA GLY A 226 -0.37 8.79 11.01
C GLY A 226 -1.87 8.51 10.93
N THR A 227 -2.49 8.74 9.78
CA THR A 227 -3.93 8.53 9.55
C THR A 227 -4.20 7.60 8.37
N TRP A 228 -5.40 7.00 8.35
CA TRP A 228 -5.94 6.29 7.20
C TRP A 228 -6.50 7.27 6.16
N LEU A 229 -6.97 6.74 5.02
CA LEU A 229 -7.53 7.51 3.90
C LEU A 229 -8.61 8.51 4.34
N LYS A 230 -9.43 8.16 5.33
CA LYS A 230 -10.53 8.99 5.84
C LYS A 230 -10.14 9.92 7.00
N GLY A 231 -8.86 10.04 7.31
CA GLY A 231 -8.35 10.88 8.41
C GLY A 231 -8.35 10.20 9.79
N GLU A 232 -8.92 8.99 9.91
CA GLU A 232 -8.91 8.24 11.16
C GLU A 232 -7.48 7.91 11.62
N PRO A 233 -7.12 8.10 12.90
CA PRO A 233 -5.80 7.76 13.40
C PRO A 233 -5.47 6.29 13.20
N ARG A 234 -4.24 6.01 12.76
CA ARG A 234 -3.72 4.64 12.75
C ARG A 234 -3.33 4.24 14.16
N ALA A 235 -3.80 3.08 14.59
CA ALA A 235 -3.31 2.43 15.82
C ALA A 235 -1.88 1.85 15.65
N ILE A 236 -1.35 1.90 14.43
CA ILE A 236 -0.21 1.11 13.98
C ILE A 236 0.72 1.98 13.13
N PHE A 237 2.00 1.88 13.41
CA PHE A 237 3.09 2.62 12.77
C PHE A 237 4.17 1.64 12.30
N LEU A 238 4.85 1.98 11.20
CA LEU A 238 6.05 1.28 10.75
C LEU A 238 7.19 1.47 11.74
N GLU A 239 8.23 0.65 11.61
CA GLU A 239 9.48 0.86 12.33
C GLU A 239 10.07 2.22 11.96
N ASN A 240 10.62 2.93 12.97
CA ASN A 240 11.18 4.27 12.83
C ASN A 240 10.21 5.30 12.19
N GLU A 241 8.89 5.06 12.32
CA GLU A 241 7.89 5.98 11.85
C GLU A 241 7.56 7.06 12.87
N SER A 242 7.51 8.30 12.40
CA SER A 242 7.11 9.45 13.17
C SER A 242 5.91 10.15 12.53
N ALA A 243 4.80 10.21 13.27
CA ALA A 243 3.57 10.83 12.79
C ALA A 243 3.60 12.36 12.95
N ILE A 244 3.10 13.09 11.94
CA ILE A 244 2.71 14.50 12.01
C ILE A 244 1.24 14.54 11.64
N ARG A 245 0.37 14.71 12.63
CA ARG A 245 -1.07 14.71 12.36
C ARG A 245 -1.43 15.98 11.61
N LEU A 246 -2.27 15.79 10.59
CA LEU A 246 -2.97 16.87 9.92
C LEU A 246 -4.05 17.38 10.85
#